data_AF-A0A6N2VYC4-F1
#
_entry.id   AF-A0A6N2VYC4-F1
#
_cell.length_a   1.000
_cell.length_b   1.000
_cell.length_c   1.000
_cell.angle_alpha   90.00
_cell.angle_beta   90.00
_cell.angle_gamma   90.00
#
_symmetry.space_group_name_H-M   'P 1'
#
loop_
_entity.id
_entity.type
_entity.pdbx_description
1 polymer ?
#
loop_
_entity_poly.entity_id
_entity_poly.type
_entity_poly.pdbx_seq_one_letter_code
_entity_poly.pdbx_strand_id
1 'polypeptide(L)'
;MRITTQMLANSAAKSGIPIQRTSLLDIINNKSSQNLLGTIGKSMNTTSTGATDILRKNNYAKLEDLSEKLSQSASKLAGSDKDSIYDKAKESGDTTDILSDVNKMVEAYNATMKQLKTTGGIMNEFYQQQLKNIPAGSKESLESIGISQAKDGSLIVDEKVFRNADADTLQKVLGGENGIAPKIGFLGEHIHKNASENVVSASNRYGSNGATYMEAFEANKYNFFG
;
A
#
# COMPACT_ATOMS: atom_id res chain seq x y z
N MET A 1 20.37 -35.99 24.55
CA MET A 1 19.65 -36.26 25.82
C MET A 1 18.17 -35.91 25.63
N ARG A 2 17.24 -36.81 25.99
CA ARG A 2 15.79 -36.51 25.99
C ARG A 2 15.37 -36.22 27.42
N ILE A 3 14.79 -35.05 27.67
CA ILE A 3 14.22 -34.72 28.97
C ILE A 3 12.87 -35.43 29.07
N THR A 4 12.74 -36.35 30.02
CA THR A 4 11.48 -37.05 30.28
C THR A 4 10.63 -36.27 31.26
N THR A 5 9.33 -36.50 31.24
CA THR A 5 8.36 -35.89 32.17
C THR A 5 8.68 -36.18 33.63
N GLN A 6 9.34 -37.31 33.94
CA GLN A 6 9.86 -37.62 35.28
C GLN A 6 11.05 -36.74 35.66
N MET A 7 11.96 -36.45 34.73
CA MET A 7 13.08 -35.53 34.99
C MET A 7 12.60 -34.09 35.22
N LEU A 8 11.56 -33.66 34.50
CA LEU A 8 10.95 -32.34 34.67
C LEU A 8 10.23 -32.22 36.03
N ALA A 9 9.48 -33.25 36.44
CA ALA A 9 8.80 -33.29 37.73
C ALA A 9 9.80 -33.27 38.91
N ASN A 10 10.88 -34.04 38.83
CA ASN A 10 11.92 -34.04 39.87
C ASN A 10 12.67 -32.72 39.98
N SER A 11 12.88 -32.03 38.85
CA SER A 11 13.56 -30.72 38.85
C SER A 11 12.70 -29.64 39.51
N ALA A 12 11.39 -29.65 39.27
CA ALA A 12 10.47 -28.69 39.90
C ALA A 12 10.24 -28.96 41.40
N ALA A 13 10.15 -30.23 41.80
CA ALA A 13 10.08 -30.62 43.22
C ALA A 13 11.32 -30.13 44.00
N LYS A 14 12.50 -30.21 43.38
CA LYS A 14 13.76 -29.72 43.97
C LYS A 14 13.86 -28.18 44.00
N SER A 15 13.15 -27.50 43.09
CA SER A 15 13.10 -26.04 42.98
C SER A 15 12.01 -25.38 43.86
N GLY A 16 11.14 -26.16 44.51
CA GLY A 16 10.02 -25.64 45.31
C GLY A 16 8.91 -24.96 44.49
N ILE A 17 8.93 -25.07 43.16
CA ILE A 17 7.93 -24.46 42.28
C ILE A 17 6.87 -25.52 41.94
N PRO A 18 5.59 -25.32 42.31
CA PRO A 18 4.54 -26.26 41.97
C PRO A 18 4.36 -26.33 40.44
N ILE A 19 4.51 -27.52 39.85
CA ILE A 19 4.10 -27.73 38.46
C ILE A 19 2.57 -27.77 38.43
N GLN A 20 1.95 -26.62 38.17
CA GLN A 20 0.53 -26.58 37.83
C GLN A 20 0.35 -27.22 36.45
N ARG A 21 -0.19 -28.45 36.43
CA ARG A 21 -0.67 -29.11 35.21
C ARG A 21 -2.02 -28.53 34.79
N THR A 22 -2.10 -27.23 34.56
CA THR A 22 -3.28 -26.65 33.92
C THR A 22 -3.11 -26.84 32.42
N SER A 23 -3.88 -27.76 31.84
CA SER A 23 -3.94 -27.85 30.39
C SER A 23 -4.60 -26.58 29.84
N LEU A 24 -4.35 -26.26 28.56
CA LEU A 24 -5.05 -25.15 27.90
C LEU A 24 -6.59 -25.35 27.97
N LEU A 25 -7.04 -26.60 27.98
CA LEU A 25 -8.46 -26.95 28.18
C LEU A 25 -8.96 -26.57 29.57
N ASP A 26 -8.16 -26.77 30.62
CA ASP A 26 -8.54 -26.39 32.00
C ASP A 26 -8.62 -24.87 32.19
N ILE A 27 -7.76 -24.11 31.49
CA ILE A 27 -7.75 -22.64 31.54
C ILE A 27 -9.00 -22.07 30.84
N ILE A 28 -9.42 -22.69 29.74
CA ILE A 28 -10.64 -22.31 29.01
C ILE A 28 -11.88 -22.65 29.84
N ASN A 29 -11.87 -23.79 30.54
CA ASN A 29 -13.02 -24.32 31.26
C ASN A 29 -13.18 -23.74 32.69
N ASN A 30 -12.18 -23.02 33.21
CA ASN A 30 -12.26 -22.40 34.53
C ASN A 30 -13.09 -21.10 34.46
N LYS A 31 -14.10 -20.97 35.34
CA LYS A 31 -15.08 -19.87 35.41
C LYS A 31 -14.50 -18.45 35.56
N SER A 32 -13.19 -18.31 35.80
CA SER A 32 -12.48 -17.01 35.77
C SER A 32 -12.05 -16.56 34.35
N SER A 33 -12.35 -17.35 33.32
CA SER A 33 -12.08 -17.07 31.90
C SER A 33 -12.84 -15.86 31.33
N GLN A 34 -13.71 -15.20 32.10
CA GLN A 34 -14.38 -13.95 31.70
C GLN A 34 -13.38 -12.86 31.29
N ASN A 35 -12.17 -12.84 31.87
CA ASN A 35 -11.16 -11.84 31.53
C ASN A 35 -10.32 -12.23 30.31
N LEU A 36 -10.09 -13.52 30.02
CA LEU A 36 -9.31 -13.92 28.85
C LEU A 36 -10.19 -14.03 27.60
N LEU A 37 -11.41 -14.57 27.68
CA LEU A 37 -12.40 -14.44 26.61
C LEU A 37 -12.81 -12.98 26.41
N GLY A 38 -12.85 -12.18 27.47
CA GLY A 38 -13.08 -10.73 27.38
C GLY A 38 -11.89 -9.97 26.79
N THR A 39 -10.64 -10.46 26.95
CA THR A 39 -9.43 -9.85 26.38
C THR A 39 -9.16 -10.32 24.95
N ILE A 40 -9.39 -11.59 24.64
CA ILE A 40 -9.40 -12.13 23.27
C ILE A 40 -10.59 -11.55 22.51
N GLY A 41 -11.74 -11.44 23.19
CA GLY A 41 -12.92 -10.72 22.74
C GLY A 41 -12.65 -9.24 22.54
N LYS A 42 -11.92 -8.54 23.43
CA LYS A 42 -11.47 -7.13 23.25
C LYS A 42 -10.40 -6.94 22.17
N SER A 43 -9.53 -7.94 21.99
CA SER A 43 -8.55 -7.99 20.90
C SER A 43 -9.26 -8.16 19.54
N MET A 44 -10.35 -8.95 19.51
CA MET A 44 -11.30 -9.01 18.39
C MET A 44 -12.30 -7.83 18.35
N ASN A 45 -12.53 -7.16 19.48
CA ASN A 45 -13.44 -6.05 19.68
C ASN A 45 -12.65 -4.75 19.78
N THR A 46 -11.82 -4.51 18.76
CA THR A 46 -11.98 -3.22 18.10
C THR A 46 -13.32 -3.33 17.40
N THR A 47 -14.32 -2.63 17.92
CA THR A 47 -15.68 -2.52 17.36
C THR A 47 -15.61 -2.07 15.91
N SER A 48 -15.37 -3.01 15.00
CA SER A 48 -15.62 -2.80 13.60
C SER A 48 -16.92 -3.51 13.30
N THR A 49 -18.00 -2.72 13.28
CA THR A 49 -19.25 -3.14 12.64
C THR A 49 -18.93 -3.63 11.23
N GLY A 50 -19.64 -4.61 10.67
CA GLY A 50 -19.37 -5.10 9.31
C GLY A 50 -19.21 -3.97 8.27
N ALA A 51 -19.93 -2.84 8.46
CA ALA A 51 -19.78 -1.62 7.67
C ALA A 51 -18.37 -1.01 7.68
N THR A 52 -17.69 -0.91 8.83
CA THR A 52 -16.36 -0.30 8.94
C THR A 52 -15.25 -1.20 8.36
N ASP A 53 -15.38 -2.51 8.45
CA ASP A 53 -14.46 -3.45 7.79
C ASP A 53 -14.67 -3.47 6.27
N ILE A 54 -15.92 -3.41 5.80
CA ILE A 54 -16.25 -3.29 4.38
C ILE A 54 -15.68 -1.98 3.81
N LEU A 55 -15.85 -0.86 4.51
CA LEU A 55 -15.28 0.43 4.12
C LEU A 55 -13.75 0.37 4.02
N ARG A 56 -13.09 -0.24 5.01
CA ARG A 56 -11.64 -0.43 5.00
C ARG A 56 -11.18 -1.29 3.82
N LYS A 57 -11.84 -2.43 3.58
CA LYS A 57 -11.56 -3.31 2.44
C LYS A 57 -11.74 -2.58 1.11
N ASN A 58 -12.82 -1.82 0.95
CA ASN A 58 -13.07 -1.02 -0.25
C ASN A 58 -12.00 0.05 -0.47
N ASN A 59 -11.54 0.71 0.60
CA ASN A 59 -10.47 1.70 0.52
C ASN A 59 -9.14 1.07 0.10
N TYR A 60 -8.82 -0.13 0.59
CA TYR A 60 -7.61 -0.85 0.17
C TYR A 60 -7.73 -1.42 -1.24
N ALA A 61 -8.89 -1.93 -1.68
CA ALA A 61 -9.09 -2.37 -3.06
C ALA A 61 -8.93 -1.21 -4.05
N LYS A 62 -9.46 -0.03 -3.73
CA LYS A 62 -9.22 1.18 -4.53
C LYS A 62 -7.75 1.60 -4.53
N LEU A 63 -7.07 1.48 -3.39
CA LEU A 63 -5.65 1.80 -3.28
C LEU A 63 -4.80 0.84 -4.11
N GLU A 64 -5.14 -0.45 -4.11
CA GLU A 64 -4.50 -1.51 -4.92
C GLU A 64 -4.57 -1.16 -6.41
N ASP A 65 -5.76 -0.86 -6.95
CA ASP A 65 -5.95 -0.47 -8.35
C ASP A 65 -5.20 0.81 -8.73
N LEU A 66 -5.27 1.84 -7.87
CA LEU A 66 -4.65 3.13 -8.16
C LEU A 66 -3.12 3.07 -8.12
N SER A 67 -2.56 2.32 -7.16
CA SER A 67 -1.12 2.14 -7.03
C SER A 67 -0.53 1.22 -8.10
N GLU A 68 -1.30 0.24 -8.60
CA GLU A 68 -0.92 -0.52 -9.80
C GLU A 68 -0.82 0.41 -11.02
N LYS A 69 -1.84 1.24 -11.27
CA LYS A 69 -1.82 2.23 -12.36
C LYS A 69 -0.66 3.21 -12.23
N LEU A 70 -0.37 3.65 -11.01
CA LEU A 70 0.78 4.51 -10.73
C LEU A 70 2.10 3.81 -11.08
N SER A 71 2.27 2.56 -10.64
CA SER A 71 3.45 1.77 -10.96
C SER A 71 3.61 1.60 -12.47
N GLN A 72 2.57 1.13 -13.15
CA GLN A 72 2.60 0.89 -14.60
C GLN A 72 2.87 2.15 -15.43
N SER A 73 2.23 3.27 -15.09
CA SER A 73 2.45 4.54 -15.79
C SER A 73 3.85 5.09 -15.56
N ALA A 74 4.39 4.98 -14.34
CA ALA A 74 5.74 5.39 -14.02
C ALA A 74 6.80 4.49 -14.68
N SER A 75 6.58 3.17 -14.74
CA SER A 75 7.49 2.23 -15.42
C SER A 75 7.66 2.53 -16.91
N LYS A 76 6.61 2.99 -17.60
CA LYS A 76 6.70 3.42 -19.01
C LYS A 76 7.66 4.59 -19.21
N LEU A 77 7.74 5.48 -18.22
CA LEU A 77 8.61 6.65 -18.21
C LEU A 77 9.99 6.39 -17.61
N ALA A 78 10.21 5.23 -16.99
CA ALA A 78 11.48 4.89 -16.37
C ALA A 78 12.57 4.51 -17.38
N GLY A 79 12.17 4.06 -18.58
CA GLY A 79 13.07 3.48 -19.58
C GLY A 79 14.24 4.39 -19.96
N SER A 80 15.45 3.81 -19.97
CA SER A 80 16.68 4.43 -20.46
C SER A 80 17.37 3.63 -21.57
N ASP A 81 16.76 2.54 -22.00
CA ASP A 81 17.30 1.63 -23.00
C ASP A 81 17.00 2.13 -24.42
N LYS A 82 17.77 1.63 -25.39
CA LYS A 82 17.45 1.79 -26.82
C LYS A 82 16.02 1.31 -27.06
N ASP A 83 15.24 2.11 -27.80
CA ASP A 83 13.79 1.97 -28.04
C ASP A 83 12.88 2.51 -26.93
N SER A 84 13.44 3.20 -25.93
CA SER A 84 12.65 3.96 -24.95
C SER A 84 11.77 5.02 -25.63
N ILE A 85 10.74 5.47 -24.90
CA ILE A 85 9.89 6.58 -25.35
C ILE A 85 10.71 7.86 -25.62
N TYR A 86 11.84 8.01 -24.94
CA TYR A 86 12.76 9.14 -25.12
C TYR A 86 13.57 9.02 -26.40
N ASP A 87 14.10 7.84 -26.73
CA ASP A 87 14.85 7.66 -27.98
C ASP A 87 13.97 7.89 -29.20
N LYS A 88 12.73 7.38 -29.17
CA LYS A 88 11.73 7.66 -30.21
C LYS A 88 11.41 9.15 -30.35
N ALA A 89 11.34 9.87 -29.24
CA ALA A 89 11.14 11.31 -29.24
C ALA A 89 12.37 12.08 -29.76
N LYS A 90 13.60 11.58 -29.52
CA LYS A 90 14.83 12.16 -30.09
C LYS A 90 14.91 11.98 -31.60
N GLU A 91 14.50 10.81 -32.10
CA GLU A 91 14.49 10.52 -33.54
C GLU A 91 13.40 11.30 -34.30
N SER A 92 12.21 11.42 -33.71
CA SER A 92 11.07 12.08 -34.34
C SER A 92 11.00 13.60 -34.08
N GLY A 93 11.62 14.07 -33.00
CA GLY A 93 11.46 15.44 -32.50
C GLY A 93 10.11 15.70 -31.81
N ASP A 94 9.28 14.67 -31.60
CA ASP A 94 7.95 14.79 -30.99
C ASP A 94 7.92 14.22 -29.57
N THR A 95 7.57 15.07 -28.60
CA THR A 95 7.45 14.73 -27.17
C THR A 95 6.00 14.48 -26.73
N THR A 96 5.05 14.45 -27.66
CA THR A 96 3.61 14.31 -27.37
C THR A 96 3.27 13.01 -26.63
N ASP A 97 3.91 11.90 -27.00
CA ASP A 97 3.72 10.61 -26.31
C ASP A 97 4.26 10.65 -24.88
N ILE A 98 5.42 11.30 -24.66
CA ILE A 98 5.98 11.50 -23.33
C ILE A 98 5.02 12.32 -22.46
N LEU A 99 4.50 13.42 -22.99
CA LEU A 99 3.54 14.25 -22.26
C LEU A 99 2.27 13.46 -21.90
N SER A 100 1.75 12.64 -22.82
CA SER A 100 0.60 11.77 -22.58
C SER A 100 0.83 10.81 -21.42
N ASP A 101 1.99 10.14 -21.38
CA ASP A 101 2.33 9.21 -20.31
C ASP A 101 2.66 9.91 -18.99
N VAL A 102 3.27 11.11 -19.02
CA VAL A 102 3.47 11.96 -17.84
C VAL A 102 2.14 12.37 -17.23
N ASN A 103 1.17 12.79 -18.05
CA ASN A 103 -0.15 13.17 -17.57
C ASN A 103 -0.85 11.98 -16.88
N LYS A 104 -0.77 10.77 -17.45
CA LYS A 104 -1.31 9.55 -16.81
C LYS A 104 -0.62 9.24 -15.49
N MET A 105 0.71 9.37 -15.42
CA MET A 105 1.47 9.15 -14.19
C MET A 105 1.09 10.19 -13.12
N VAL A 106 0.98 11.47 -13.47
CA VAL A 106 0.59 12.54 -12.55
C VAL A 106 -0.84 12.35 -12.04
N GLU A 107 -1.77 11.95 -12.91
CA GLU A 107 -3.14 11.62 -12.51
C GLU A 107 -3.17 10.45 -11.51
N ALA A 108 -2.48 9.35 -11.82
CA ALA A 108 -2.39 8.18 -10.94
C ALA A 108 -1.67 8.52 -9.62
N TYR A 109 -0.64 9.36 -9.65
CA TYR A 109 0.08 9.82 -8.47
C TYR A 109 -0.84 10.61 -7.55
N ASN A 110 -1.56 11.60 -8.10
CA ASN A 110 -2.47 12.45 -7.34
C ASN A 110 -3.64 11.63 -6.75
N ALA A 111 -4.18 10.69 -7.52
CA ALA A 111 -5.22 9.77 -7.06
C ALA A 111 -4.72 8.86 -5.93
N THR A 112 -3.53 8.29 -6.06
CA THR A 112 -2.90 7.44 -5.03
C THR A 112 -2.62 8.23 -3.76
N MET A 113 -2.06 9.43 -3.85
CA MET A 113 -1.83 10.34 -2.72
C MET A 113 -3.11 10.64 -1.95
N LYS A 114 -4.22 10.88 -2.67
CA LYS A 114 -5.55 11.10 -2.07
C LYS A 114 -6.10 9.83 -1.42
N GLN A 115 -5.94 8.69 -2.07
CA GLN A 115 -6.43 7.41 -1.56
C GLN A 115 -5.65 6.96 -0.31
N LEU A 116 -4.33 7.16 -0.26
CA LEU A 116 -3.53 6.91 0.94
C LEU A 116 -4.04 7.70 2.15
N LYS A 117 -4.32 9.00 1.96
CA LYS A 117 -4.95 9.85 3.00
C LYS A 117 -6.32 9.32 3.44
N THR A 118 -7.12 8.86 2.49
CA THR A 118 -8.49 8.36 2.72
C THR A 118 -8.49 7.02 3.46
N THR A 119 -7.58 6.12 3.10
CA THR A 119 -7.40 4.82 3.76
C THR A 119 -6.85 5.00 5.18
N GLY A 120 -5.91 5.94 5.36
CA GLY A 120 -5.33 6.31 6.65
C GLY A 120 -4.43 5.23 7.26
N GLY A 121 -3.79 5.53 8.39
CA GLY A 121 -2.93 4.60 9.12
C GLY A 121 -1.45 4.80 8.82
N ILE A 122 -0.60 4.41 9.78
CA ILE A 122 0.82 4.76 9.84
C ILE A 122 1.59 4.35 8.58
N MET A 123 1.35 3.15 8.05
CA MET A 123 2.03 2.69 6.82
C MET A 123 1.61 3.52 5.60
N ASN A 124 0.33 3.86 5.47
CA ASN A 124 -0.17 4.68 4.36
C ASN A 124 0.34 6.12 4.45
N GLU A 125 0.41 6.68 5.67
CA GLU A 125 1.01 7.99 5.93
C GLU A 125 2.51 8.00 5.58
N PHE A 126 3.24 6.95 5.93
CA PHE A 126 4.64 6.78 5.52
C PHE A 126 4.79 6.77 4.00
N TYR A 127 4.01 5.96 3.28
CA TYR A 127 4.04 5.94 1.82
C TYR A 127 3.70 7.29 1.20
N GLN A 128 2.73 8.00 1.77
CA GLN A 128 2.35 9.33 1.32
C GLN A 128 3.48 10.34 1.50
N GLN A 129 4.21 10.31 2.62
CA GLN A 129 5.39 11.16 2.82
C GLN A 129 6.50 10.80 1.83
N GLN A 130 6.75 9.51 1.60
CA GLN A 130 7.76 9.07 0.63
C GLN A 130 7.41 9.53 -0.79
N LEU A 131 6.14 9.38 -1.22
CA LEU A 131 5.69 9.90 -2.51
C LEU A 131 5.84 11.41 -2.61
N LYS A 132 5.53 12.15 -1.54
CA LYS A 132 5.70 13.61 -1.48
C LYS A 132 7.17 14.03 -1.60
N ASN A 133 8.08 13.27 -1.00
CA ASN A 133 9.50 13.61 -0.96
C ASN A 133 10.21 13.39 -2.31
N ILE A 134 9.73 12.48 -3.16
CA ILE A 134 10.36 12.20 -4.46
C ILE A 134 10.41 13.46 -5.35
N PRO A 135 9.29 14.14 -5.66
CA PRO A 135 9.33 15.38 -6.44
C PRO A 135 10.02 16.53 -5.70
N ALA A 136 9.85 16.61 -4.37
CA ALA A 136 10.47 17.66 -3.57
C ALA A 136 12.01 17.63 -3.65
N GLY A 137 12.60 16.43 -3.76
CA GLY A 137 14.05 16.27 -3.94
C GLY A 137 14.57 16.63 -5.34
N SER A 138 13.69 16.92 -6.31
CA SER A 138 14.06 17.28 -7.70
C SER A 138 13.28 18.49 -8.20
N LYS A 139 12.90 19.40 -7.28
CA LYS A 139 11.97 20.50 -7.55
C LYS A 139 12.39 21.39 -8.72
N GLU A 140 13.64 21.88 -8.70
CA GLU A 140 14.15 22.79 -9.73
C GLU A 140 14.17 22.15 -11.12
N SER A 141 14.60 20.89 -11.20
CA SER A 141 14.62 20.12 -12.45
C SER A 141 13.21 19.87 -12.99
N LEU A 142 12.24 19.60 -12.11
CA LEU A 142 10.84 19.42 -12.51
C LEU A 142 10.22 20.73 -13.00
N GLU A 143 10.48 21.84 -12.30
CA GLU A 143 9.99 23.16 -12.71
C GLU A 143 10.53 23.56 -14.09
N SER A 144 11.79 23.22 -14.41
CA SER A 144 12.37 23.49 -15.73
C SER A 144 11.68 22.76 -16.89
N ILE A 145 11.00 21.64 -16.62
CA ILE A 145 10.23 20.88 -17.61
C ILE A 145 8.72 21.11 -17.48
N GLY A 146 8.30 22.12 -16.70
CA GLY A 146 6.88 22.44 -16.54
C GLY A 146 6.11 21.54 -15.57
N ILE A 147 6.79 20.82 -14.67
CA ILE A 147 6.13 20.06 -13.60
C ILE A 147 6.34 20.77 -12.28
N SER A 148 5.26 21.03 -11.54
CA SER A 148 5.34 21.66 -10.22
C SER A 148 4.63 20.83 -9.16
N GLN A 149 5.08 20.97 -7.90
CA GLN A 149 4.46 20.33 -6.76
C GLN A 149 3.69 21.36 -5.93
N ALA A 150 2.40 21.10 -5.69
CA ALA A 150 1.58 21.89 -4.80
C ALA A 150 1.87 21.61 -3.32
N LYS A 151 1.40 22.49 -2.43
CA LYS A 151 1.66 22.40 -0.98
C LYS A 151 1.20 21.07 -0.35
N ASP A 152 0.12 20.50 -0.88
CA ASP A 152 -0.45 19.24 -0.42
C ASP A 152 0.28 17.99 -0.93
N GLY A 153 1.31 18.18 -1.77
CA GLY A 153 2.15 17.16 -2.38
C GLY A 153 1.71 16.74 -3.79
N SER A 154 0.55 17.22 -4.27
CA SER A 154 0.07 16.90 -5.63
C SER A 154 0.95 17.51 -6.71
N LEU A 155 0.97 16.87 -7.89
CA LEU A 155 1.72 17.31 -9.06
C LEU A 155 0.81 17.98 -10.08
N ILE A 156 1.35 19.01 -10.74
CA ILE A 156 0.68 19.78 -11.79
C ILE A 156 1.61 19.88 -12.99
N VAL A 157 1.07 19.65 -14.19
CA VAL A 157 1.80 19.75 -15.46
C VAL A 157 1.35 21.02 -16.18
N ASP A 158 2.30 21.90 -16.47
CA ASP A 158 2.15 22.98 -17.45
C ASP A 158 2.57 22.45 -18.82
N GLU A 159 1.59 22.02 -19.61
CA GLU A 159 1.84 21.44 -20.92
C GLU A 159 2.56 22.38 -21.89
N LYS A 160 2.39 23.71 -21.72
CA LYS A 160 3.03 24.69 -22.60
C LYS A 160 4.53 24.75 -22.33
N VAL A 161 4.91 24.75 -21.06
CA VAL A 161 6.32 24.70 -20.66
C VAL A 161 6.92 23.33 -20.99
N PHE A 162 6.17 22.25 -20.73
CA PHE A 162 6.62 20.88 -20.99
C PHE A 162 6.98 20.64 -22.46
N ARG A 163 6.15 21.12 -23.39
CA ARG A 163 6.39 20.97 -24.85
C ARG A 163 7.64 21.69 -25.35
N ASN A 164 8.18 22.63 -24.58
CA ASN A 164 9.41 23.33 -24.93
C ASN A 164 10.68 22.58 -24.45
N ALA A 165 10.54 21.56 -23.61
CA ALA A 165 11.66 20.75 -23.15
C ALA A 165 12.03 19.69 -24.19
N ASP A 166 13.32 19.53 -24.44
CA ASP A 166 13.85 18.50 -25.33
C ASP A 166 13.84 17.11 -24.69
N ALA A 167 13.91 16.07 -25.51
CA ALA A 167 13.81 14.68 -25.07
C ALA A 167 14.97 14.24 -24.14
N ASP A 168 16.18 14.81 -24.28
CA ASP A 168 17.30 14.52 -23.37
C ASP A 168 17.07 15.10 -21.98
N THR A 169 16.59 16.35 -21.92
CA THR A 169 16.19 17.00 -20.67
C THR A 169 15.04 16.24 -20.01
N LEU A 170 14.00 15.87 -20.77
CA LEU A 170 12.88 15.07 -20.25
C LEU A 170 13.35 13.72 -19.71
N GLN A 171 14.20 13.01 -20.44
CA GLN A 171 14.74 11.72 -20.00
C GLN A 171 15.54 11.85 -18.70
N LYS A 172 16.37 12.89 -18.58
CA LYS A 172 17.20 13.10 -17.39
C LYS A 172 16.39 13.38 -16.12
N VAL A 173 15.27 14.09 -16.25
CA VAL A 173 14.42 14.48 -15.11
C VAL A 173 13.42 13.39 -14.76
N LEU A 174 12.78 12.78 -15.76
CA LEU A 174 11.70 11.83 -15.56
C LEU A 174 12.21 10.39 -15.50
N GLY A 175 13.01 9.99 -16.49
CA GLY A 175 13.50 8.62 -16.67
C GLY A 175 14.94 8.40 -16.23
N GLY A 176 15.50 7.27 -16.64
CA GLY A 176 16.85 6.85 -16.26
C GLY A 176 17.01 6.60 -14.76
N GLU A 177 18.19 6.13 -14.36
CA GLU A 177 18.44 5.64 -12.99
C GLU A 177 18.09 6.66 -11.90
N ASN A 178 18.30 7.95 -12.17
CA ASN A 178 18.10 9.02 -11.21
C ASN A 178 16.77 9.78 -11.36
N GLY A 179 15.99 9.51 -12.41
CA GLY A 179 14.73 10.17 -12.66
C GLY A 179 13.66 9.88 -11.60
N ILE A 180 12.61 10.69 -11.60
CA ILE A 180 11.52 10.52 -10.64
C ILE A 180 10.62 9.32 -10.94
N ALA A 181 10.46 8.95 -12.22
CA ALA A 181 9.56 7.88 -12.65
C ALA A 181 9.93 6.50 -12.08
N PRO A 182 11.19 6.01 -12.14
CA PRO A 182 11.51 4.72 -11.52
C PRO A 182 11.30 4.72 -10.00
N LYS A 183 11.58 5.83 -9.32
CA LYS A 183 11.36 5.98 -7.88
C LYS A 183 9.87 5.93 -7.52
N ILE A 184 9.03 6.61 -8.31
CA ILE A 184 7.57 6.57 -8.17
C ILE A 184 7.05 5.17 -8.49
N GLY A 185 7.55 4.52 -9.54
CA GLY A 185 7.15 3.17 -9.94
C GLY A 185 7.42 2.14 -8.85
N PHE A 186 8.65 2.16 -8.32
CA PHE A 186 9.06 1.32 -7.19
C PHE A 186 8.13 1.51 -5.97
N LEU A 187 7.85 2.75 -5.60
CA LEU A 187 6.98 3.03 -4.47
C LEU A 187 5.52 2.64 -4.74
N GLY A 188 5.04 2.83 -5.97
CA GLY A 188 3.73 2.38 -6.43
C GLY A 188 3.54 0.88 -6.27
N GLU A 189 4.55 0.08 -6.65
CA GLU A 189 4.54 -1.37 -6.46
C GLU A 189 4.46 -1.76 -4.98
N HIS A 190 5.22 -1.09 -4.11
CA HIS A 190 5.17 -1.34 -2.66
C HIS A 190 3.83 -0.97 -2.02
N ILE A 191 3.21 0.13 -2.47
CA ILE A 191 1.87 0.53 -2.03
C ILE A 191 0.84 -0.51 -2.51
N HIS A 192 0.94 -0.94 -3.78
CA HIS A 192 0.06 -1.96 -4.34
C HIS A 192 0.12 -3.25 -3.54
N LYS A 193 1.33 -3.75 -3.27
CA LYS A 193 1.53 -4.95 -2.45
C LYS A 193 0.94 -4.79 -1.05
N ASN A 194 1.20 -3.65 -0.39
CA ASN A 194 0.62 -3.37 0.93
C ASN A 194 -0.91 -3.38 0.89
N ALA A 195 -1.50 -2.75 -0.13
CA ALA A 195 -2.94 -2.68 -0.29
C ALA A 195 -3.55 -4.07 -0.54
N SER A 196 -2.95 -4.85 -1.44
CA SER A 196 -3.38 -6.23 -1.76
C SER A 196 -3.35 -7.13 -0.52
N GLU A 197 -2.28 -7.07 0.27
CA GLU A 197 -2.16 -7.81 1.53
C GLU A 197 -3.27 -7.42 2.54
N ASN A 198 -3.64 -6.14 2.60
CA ASN A 198 -4.73 -5.67 3.46
C ASN A 198 -6.12 -6.08 2.93
N VAL A 199 -6.33 -6.15 1.61
CA VAL A 199 -7.57 -6.68 1.01
C VAL A 199 -7.74 -8.16 1.35
N VAL A 200 -6.68 -8.96 1.23
CA VAL A 200 -6.69 -10.40 1.58
C VAL A 200 -6.92 -10.58 3.08
N SER A 201 -6.22 -9.83 3.92
CA SER A 201 -6.38 -9.88 5.38
C SER A 201 -7.81 -9.57 5.82
N ALA A 202 -8.44 -8.54 5.24
CA ALA A 202 -9.83 -8.19 5.52
C ALA A 202 -10.82 -9.25 5.03
N SER A 203 -10.50 -9.97 3.95
CA SER A 203 -11.35 -11.02 3.37
C SER A 203 -11.36 -12.31 4.21
N ASN A 204 -10.25 -12.62 4.88
CA ASN A 204 -10.09 -13.82 5.71
C ASN A 204 -10.69 -13.68 7.12
N ARG A 205 -11.40 -12.58 7.41
CA ARG A 205 -12.11 -12.40 8.68
C ARG A 205 -13.49 -13.04 8.59
N TYR A 206 -13.94 -13.68 9.67
CA TYR A 206 -15.29 -14.23 9.79
C TYR A 206 -16.21 -13.17 10.39
N GLY A 207 -17.41 -13.03 9.81
CA GLY A 207 -18.49 -12.24 10.40
C GLY A 207 -19.08 -12.93 11.62
N SER A 208 -19.87 -12.19 12.41
CA SER A 208 -20.57 -12.72 13.60
C SER A 208 -21.52 -13.89 13.30
N ASN A 209 -21.88 -14.06 12.02
CA ASN A 209 -22.72 -15.11 11.46
C ASN A 209 -21.91 -16.29 10.86
N GLY A 210 -20.58 -16.31 11.01
CA GLY A 210 -19.73 -17.41 10.52
C GLY A 210 -19.49 -17.42 9.01
N ALA A 211 -20.10 -16.50 8.26
CA ALA A 211 -19.79 -16.27 6.85
C ALA A 211 -18.45 -15.54 6.70
N THR A 212 -17.70 -15.85 5.65
CA THR A 212 -16.52 -15.04 5.29
C THR A 212 -17.00 -13.71 4.73
N TYR A 213 -16.31 -12.60 5.01
CA TYR A 213 -16.64 -11.31 4.38
C TYR A 213 -16.46 -11.32 2.84
N MET A 214 -15.91 -12.40 2.27
CA MET A 214 -15.86 -12.65 0.83
C MET A 214 -17.26 -12.80 0.22
N GLU A 215 -18.16 -13.57 0.84
CA GLU A 215 -19.53 -13.80 0.32
C GLU A 215 -20.36 -12.49 0.28
N ALA A 216 -20.25 -11.66 1.32
CA ALA A 216 -20.92 -10.36 1.36
C ALA A 216 -20.30 -9.33 0.40
N PHE A 217 -19.01 -9.46 0.09
CA PHE A 217 -18.30 -8.57 -0.82
C PHE A 217 -18.59 -8.88 -2.29
N GLU A 218 -18.62 -10.16 -2.69
CA GLU A 218 -18.96 -10.56 -4.06
C GLU A 218 -20.38 -10.10 -4.45
N ALA A 219 -21.33 -10.15 -3.52
CA ALA A 219 -22.68 -9.63 -3.73
C ALA A 219 -22.69 -8.10 -3.98
N ASN A 220 -21.80 -7.34 -3.35
CA ASN A 220 -21.71 -5.88 -3.51
C ASN A 220 -20.84 -5.44 -4.69
N LYS A 221 -19.93 -6.29 -5.17
CA LYS A 221 -19.02 -5.97 -6.29
C LYS A 221 -19.77 -5.78 -7.62
N TYR A 222 -20.96 -6.36 -7.75
CA TYR A 222 -21.81 -6.22 -8.94
C TYR A 222 -22.94 -5.20 -8.78
N ASN A 223 -23.09 -4.59 -7.60
CA ASN A 223 -24.11 -3.57 -7.38
C ASN A 223 -23.54 -2.18 -7.72
N PHE A 224 -23.43 -1.91 -9.02
CA PHE A 224 -22.89 -0.66 -9.58
C PHE A 224 -23.85 0.55 -9.47
N PHE A 225 -25.09 0.31 -9.04
CA PHE A 225 -26.08 1.34 -8.75
C PHE A 225 -26.76 0.98 -7.42
N GLY A 226 -26.73 1.91 -6.47
CA GLY A 226 -27.73 1.93 -5.40
C GLY A 226 -29.08 2.34 -5.94
#